data_AF-A0A958BQM1-F1
#
_entry.id   AF-A0A958BQM1-F1
#
_cell.length_a   1.000
_cell.length_b   1.000
_cell.length_c   1.000
_cell.angle_alpha   90.00
_cell.angle_beta   90.00
_cell.angle_gamma   90.00
#
_symmetry.space_group_name_H-M   'P 1'
#
loop_
_entity.id
_entity.type
_entity.pdbx_description
1 polymer ?
#
loop_
_entity_poly.entity_id
_entity_poly.type
_entity_poly.pdbx_seq_one_letter_code
_entity_poly.pdbx_strand_id
1 'polypeptide(L)'
;RPYVLGARPSFADLGLWGQLYELWSDPTPGALMKERAPRVAAWVGRMLDPKAEGEFESLDALLPTLKPVLCEQVAGLFLPWSDANARALATGEKEFSVELSGKPFTQQTQKYHARSLGVIREKYAATRSAALDKVLEETGCLRWLAQSD
;
A
#
# COMPACT_ATOMS: atom_id res chain seq x y z
N ARG A 1 17.28 -3.16 5.88
CA ARG A 1 17.40 -2.16 4.81
C ARG A 1 17.00 -0.78 5.32
N PRO A 2 17.61 0.31 4.83
CA PRO A 2 17.34 1.66 5.31
C PRO A 2 16.05 2.28 4.75
N TYR A 3 15.55 1.81 3.60
CA TYR A 3 14.28 2.24 2.97
C TYR A 3 13.47 1.02 2.50
N VAL A 4 12.18 1.20 2.20
CA VAL A 4 11.25 0.12 1.84
C VAL A 4 11.78 -0.75 0.70
N LEU A 5 12.38 -0.12 -0.31
CA LEU A 5 12.87 -0.79 -1.53
C LEU A 5 14.41 -0.93 -1.61
N GLY A 6 15.16 -0.64 -0.54
CA GLY A 6 16.62 -0.82 -0.50
C GLY A 6 17.38 0.33 0.13
N ALA A 7 18.45 0.77 -0.53
CA ALA A 7 19.41 1.76 0.00
C ALA A 7 19.15 3.22 -0.42
N ARG A 8 18.03 3.49 -1.08
CA ARG A 8 17.57 4.85 -1.41
C ARG A 8 16.05 5.01 -1.21
N PRO A 9 15.57 6.22 -0.88
CA PRO A 9 14.15 6.47 -0.70
C PRO A 9 13.37 6.25 -1.99
N SER A 10 12.11 5.87 -1.84
CA SER A 10 11.18 5.61 -2.94
C SER A 10 9.80 6.19 -2.68
N PHE A 11 8.91 6.14 -3.68
CA PHE A 11 7.50 6.48 -3.48
C PHE A 11 6.81 5.60 -2.43
N ALA A 12 7.26 4.35 -2.23
CA ALA A 12 6.73 3.50 -1.19
C ALA A 12 7.04 4.05 0.21
N ASP A 13 8.23 4.63 0.39
CA ASP A 13 8.59 5.27 1.66
C ASP A 13 7.70 6.49 1.93
N LEU A 14 7.55 7.37 0.94
CA LEU A 14 6.72 8.57 1.05
C LEU A 14 5.25 8.23 1.32
N GLY A 15 4.71 7.20 0.65
CA GLY A 15 3.33 6.77 0.83
C GLY A 15 3.03 6.16 2.21
N LEU A 16 4.03 5.56 2.86
CA LEU A 16 3.86 4.93 4.17
C LEU A 16 4.26 5.85 5.34
N TRP A 17 5.19 6.77 5.12
CA TRP A 17 5.86 7.50 6.19
C TRP A 17 4.94 8.44 6.97
N GLY A 18 4.09 9.22 6.29
CA GLY A 18 3.33 10.29 6.94
C GLY A 18 2.50 9.82 8.14
N GLN A 19 1.70 8.76 7.95
CA GLN A 19 0.90 8.18 9.04
C GLN A 19 1.75 7.62 10.19
N LEU A 20 2.93 7.06 9.88
CA LEU A 20 3.83 6.50 10.90
C LEU A 20 4.63 7.58 11.61
N TYR A 21 4.89 8.71 10.96
CA TYR A 21 5.50 9.88 11.60
C TYR A 21 4.60 10.47 12.67
N GLU A 22 3.30 10.64 12.38
CA GLU A 22 2.33 11.13 13.38
C GLU A 22 2.23 10.19 14.59
N LEU A 23 2.22 8.87 14.35
CA LEU A 23 2.26 7.88 15.44
C LEU A 23 3.58 7.88 16.20
N TRP A 24 4.70 8.18 15.54
CA TRP A 24 6.02 8.20 16.17
C TRP A 24 6.25 9.46 17.01
N SER A 25 5.65 10.59 16.63
CA SER A 25 5.80 11.88 17.31
C SER A 25 4.95 11.98 18.59
N ASP A 26 3.81 11.27 18.65
CA ASP A 26 2.97 11.18 19.84
C ASP A 26 3.63 10.31 20.93
N PRO A 27 3.69 10.76 22.21
CA PRO A 27 4.31 10.02 23.31
C PRO A 27 3.90 8.55 23.44
N THR A 28 2.61 8.22 23.30
CA THR A 28 2.11 6.86 23.59
C THR A 28 2.39 5.87 22.46
N PRO A 29 1.85 6.07 21.24
CA PRO A 29 2.18 5.22 20.10
C PRO A 29 3.66 5.29 19.72
N GLY A 30 4.35 6.41 19.98
CA GLY A 30 5.78 6.55 19.73
C GLY A 30 6.62 5.69 20.67
N ALA A 31 6.26 5.59 21.95
CA ALA A 31 6.89 4.66 22.89
C ALA A 31 6.67 3.20 22.45
N LEU A 32 5.44 2.83 22.08
CA LEU A 32 5.11 1.50 21.59
C LEU A 32 5.88 1.14 20.31
N MET A 33 6.04 2.08 19.37
CA MET A 33 6.80 1.86 18.15
C MET A 33 8.29 1.65 18.45
N LYS A 34 8.88 2.45 19.34
CA LYS A 34 10.28 2.30 19.75
C LYS A 34 10.55 0.95 20.44
N GLU A 35 9.61 0.48 21.25
CA GLU A 35 9.71 -0.80 21.94
C GLU A 35 9.51 -2.00 20.99
N ARG A 36 8.40 -2.00 20.23
CA ARG A 36 7.95 -3.17 19.47
C ARG A 36 8.49 -3.23 18.04
N ALA A 37 8.81 -2.08 17.46
CA ALA A 37 9.25 -1.93 16.08
C ALA A 37 10.40 -0.92 15.94
N PRO A 38 11.54 -1.09 16.67
CA PRO A 38 12.63 -0.12 16.70
C PRO A 38 13.21 0.18 15.32
N ARG A 39 13.19 -0.80 14.39
CA ARG A 39 13.63 -0.60 13.00
C ARG A 39 12.69 0.33 12.22
N VAL A 40 11.39 0.28 12.50
CA VAL A 40 10.41 1.21 11.90
C VAL A 40 10.61 2.61 12.48
N ALA A 41 10.77 2.74 13.80
CA ALA A 41 11.07 4.02 14.43
C ALA A 41 12.36 4.67 13.87
N ALA A 42 13.41 3.88 13.65
CA ALA A 42 14.64 4.35 13.03
C ALA A 42 14.45 4.77 11.57
N TRP A 43 13.62 4.05 10.80
CA TRP A 43 13.26 4.43 9.43
C TRP A 43 12.43 5.72 9.39
N VAL A 44 11.46 5.89 10.31
CA VAL A 44 10.68 7.13 10.43
C VAL A 44 11.60 8.32 10.68
N GLY A 45 12.53 8.21 11.62
CA GLY A 45 13.51 9.27 11.87
C GLY A 45 14.41 9.56 10.67
N ARG A 46 14.83 8.52 9.93
CA ARG A 46 15.67 8.66 8.72
C ARG A 46 14.96 9.43 7.61
N MET A 47 13.65 9.29 7.48
CA MET A 47 12.86 9.96 6.45
C MET A 47 12.66 11.47 6.68
N LEU A 48 13.12 12.03 7.81
CA LEU A 48 13.20 13.49 8.02
C LEU A 48 14.30 14.15 7.16
N ASP A 49 15.38 13.41 6.87
CA ASP A 49 16.47 13.83 5.98
C ASP A 49 16.94 12.61 5.16
N PRO A 50 16.12 12.15 4.18
CA PRO A 50 16.41 10.91 3.47
C PRO A 50 17.57 11.10 2.49
N LYS A 51 18.49 10.14 2.46
CA LYS A 51 19.68 10.15 1.60
C LYS A 51 19.70 8.92 0.71
N ALA A 52 20.04 9.12 -0.56
CA ALA A 52 20.29 8.02 -1.47
C ALA A 52 21.74 7.53 -1.27
N GLU A 53 21.91 6.47 -0.50
CA GLU A 53 23.24 5.93 -0.12
C GLU A 53 23.63 4.67 -0.91
N GLY A 54 22.73 4.17 -1.76
CA GLY A 54 22.97 3.02 -2.62
C GLY A 54 21.79 2.74 -3.54
N GLU A 55 21.73 1.54 -4.09
CA GLU A 55 20.72 1.12 -5.08
C GLU A 55 19.47 0.50 -4.44
N PHE A 56 18.44 0.29 -5.26
CA PHE A 56 17.32 -0.57 -4.90
C PHE A 56 17.78 -2.03 -4.76
N GLU A 57 17.18 -2.76 -3.83
CA GLU A 57 17.39 -4.21 -3.71
C GLU A 57 16.69 -4.94 -4.87
N SER A 58 17.15 -6.14 -5.19
CA SER A 58 16.48 -6.98 -6.18
C SER A 58 15.08 -7.36 -5.70
N LEU A 59 14.17 -7.62 -6.65
CA LEU A 59 12.81 -8.06 -6.34
C LEU A 59 12.81 -9.28 -5.42
N ASP A 60 13.65 -10.28 -5.70
CA ASP A 60 13.77 -11.50 -4.89
C ASP A 60 14.20 -11.21 -3.43
N ALA A 61 15.06 -10.22 -3.20
CA ALA A 61 15.46 -9.81 -1.85
C ALA A 61 14.34 -9.05 -1.10
N LEU A 62 13.48 -8.35 -1.84
CA LEU A 62 12.38 -7.56 -1.28
C LEU A 62 11.15 -8.42 -0.97
N LEU A 63 10.84 -9.39 -1.83
CA LEU A 63 9.60 -10.18 -1.79
C LEU A 63 9.29 -10.83 -0.42
N PRO A 64 10.24 -11.45 0.31
CA PRO A 64 9.94 -12.05 1.60
C PRO A 64 9.31 -11.08 2.61
N THR A 65 9.62 -9.79 2.49
CA THR A 65 9.09 -8.73 3.36
C THR A 65 7.95 -7.93 2.74
N LEU A 66 7.88 -7.83 1.41
CA LEU A 66 6.79 -7.11 0.72
C LEU A 66 5.53 -7.96 0.58
N LYS A 67 5.66 -9.28 0.36
CA LYS A 67 4.52 -10.18 0.14
C LYS A 67 3.47 -10.10 1.25
N PRO A 68 3.81 -10.15 2.56
CA PRO A 68 2.79 -10.06 3.61
C PRO A 68 1.98 -8.76 3.55
N VAL A 69 2.65 -7.62 3.28
CA VAL A 69 1.98 -6.31 3.14
C VAL A 69 1.06 -6.31 1.92
N LEU A 70 1.53 -6.82 0.78
CA LEU A 70 0.74 -6.89 -0.45
C LEU A 70 -0.46 -7.83 -0.31
N CYS A 71 -0.30 -8.99 0.32
CA CYS A 71 -1.40 -9.94 0.55
C CYS A 71 -2.44 -9.38 1.53
N GLU A 72 -1.99 -8.97 2.72
CA GLU A 72 -2.90 -8.69 3.84
C GLU A 72 -3.49 -7.29 3.75
N GLN A 73 -2.66 -6.29 3.52
CA GLN A 73 -3.07 -4.88 3.58
C GLN A 73 -3.59 -4.40 2.22
N VAL A 74 -2.93 -4.81 1.13
CA VAL A 74 -3.29 -4.32 -0.21
C VAL A 74 -4.40 -5.17 -0.83
N ALA A 75 -4.16 -6.47 -1.05
CA ALA A 75 -5.12 -7.36 -1.70
C ALA A 75 -6.30 -7.78 -0.79
N GLY A 76 -6.07 -7.84 0.53
CA GLY A 76 -7.06 -8.25 1.52
C GLY A 76 -7.97 -7.13 2.03
N LEU A 77 -7.51 -5.88 1.98
CA LEU A 77 -8.25 -4.72 2.53
C LEU A 77 -8.43 -3.61 1.50
N PHE A 78 -7.33 -2.98 1.06
CA PHE A 78 -7.39 -1.75 0.26
C PHE A 78 -8.04 -1.96 -1.11
N LEU A 79 -7.60 -2.94 -1.89
CA LEU A 79 -8.09 -3.15 -3.25
C LEU A 79 -9.57 -3.62 -3.31
N PRO A 80 -10.04 -4.56 -2.47
CA PRO A 80 -11.46 -4.89 -2.39
C PRO A 80 -12.34 -3.69 -2.03
N TRP A 81 -11.91 -2.89 -1.04
CA TRP A 81 -12.62 -1.67 -0.66
C TRP A 81 -12.64 -0.65 -1.79
N SER A 82 -11.50 -0.43 -2.43
CA SER A 82 -11.35 0.55 -3.49
C SER A 82 -12.19 0.19 -4.73
N ASP A 83 -12.24 -1.09 -5.08
CA ASP A 83 -13.08 -1.62 -6.16
C ASP A 83 -14.57 -1.46 -5.84
N ALA A 84 -15.00 -1.85 -4.63
CA ALA A 84 -16.39 -1.69 -4.20
C ALA A 84 -16.84 -0.22 -4.24
N ASN A 85 -15.99 0.69 -3.76
CA ASN A 85 -16.20 2.13 -3.84
C ASN A 85 -16.32 2.63 -5.29
N ALA A 86 -15.44 2.17 -6.18
CA ALA A 86 -15.45 2.56 -7.60
C ALA A 86 -16.72 2.09 -8.31
N ARG A 87 -17.17 0.85 -8.05
CA ARG A 87 -18.43 0.33 -8.61
C ARG A 87 -19.64 1.11 -8.12
N ALA A 88 -19.71 1.39 -6.81
CA ALA A 88 -20.79 2.19 -6.24
C ALA A 88 -20.85 3.59 -6.84
N LEU A 89 -19.70 4.22 -7.10
CA LEU A 89 -19.65 5.50 -7.79
C LEU A 89 -20.17 5.40 -9.23
N ALA A 90 -19.78 4.36 -9.97
CA ALA A 90 -20.21 4.14 -11.35
C ALA A 90 -21.72 3.92 -11.46
N THR A 91 -22.35 3.29 -10.47
CA THR A 91 -23.80 3.04 -10.43
C THR A 91 -24.60 4.16 -9.75
N GLY A 92 -23.95 5.20 -9.24
CA GLY A 92 -24.62 6.33 -8.57
C GLY A 92 -25.11 6.02 -7.15
N GLU A 93 -24.61 4.95 -6.53
CA GLU A 93 -24.94 4.57 -5.16
C GLU A 93 -24.28 5.51 -4.15
N LYS A 94 -25.03 5.91 -3.12
CA LYS A 94 -24.54 6.82 -2.07
C LYS A 94 -23.68 6.12 -1.03
N GLU A 95 -23.86 4.82 -0.87
CA GLU A 95 -23.21 3.97 0.12
C GLU A 95 -22.91 2.61 -0.51
N PHE A 96 -21.86 1.96 -0.02
CA PHE A 96 -21.52 0.60 -0.40
C PHE A 96 -21.10 -0.22 0.81
N SER A 97 -21.25 -1.54 0.67
CA SER A 97 -20.82 -2.53 1.65
C SER A 97 -19.87 -3.53 1.01
N VAL A 98 -18.82 -3.91 1.73
CA VAL A 98 -17.79 -4.86 1.29
C VAL A 98 -17.31 -5.68 2.49
N GLU A 99 -17.00 -6.94 2.28
CA GLU A 99 -16.38 -7.76 3.31
C GLU A 99 -14.85 -7.55 3.29
N LEU A 100 -14.29 -7.12 4.42
CA LEU A 100 -12.86 -6.88 4.61
C LEU A 100 -12.36 -7.75 5.75
N SER A 101 -11.43 -8.65 5.47
CA SER A 101 -10.91 -9.64 6.45
C SER A 101 -12.01 -10.38 7.23
N GLY A 102 -13.07 -10.84 6.54
CA GLY A 102 -14.17 -11.60 7.15
C GLY A 102 -15.19 -10.75 7.91
N LYS A 103 -15.10 -9.42 7.84
CA LYS A 103 -16.01 -8.50 8.53
C LYS A 103 -16.72 -7.58 7.54
N PRO A 104 -18.03 -7.35 7.71
CA PRO A 104 -18.73 -6.38 6.89
C PRO A 104 -18.23 -4.96 7.21
N PHE A 105 -17.98 -4.18 6.16
CA PHE A 105 -17.63 -2.77 6.25
C PHE A 105 -18.54 -1.97 5.32
N THR A 106 -19.08 -0.87 5.82
CA THR A 106 -20.01 0.01 5.09
C THR A 106 -19.52 1.45 5.17
N GLN A 107 -19.57 2.16 4.05
CA GLN A 107 -19.14 3.55 3.96
C GLN A 107 -19.86 4.28 2.81
N GLN A 108 -19.98 5.60 2.95
CA GLN A 108 -20.38 6.47 1.84
C GLN A 108 -19.39 6.39 0.68
N THR A 109 -19.92 6.46 -0.53
CA THR A 109 -19.13 6.46 -1.77
C THR A 109 -18.22 7.69 -1.86
N GLN A 110 -16.92 7.46 -2.11
CA GLN A 110 -15.88 8.47 -2.14
C GLN A 110 -15.31 8.68 -3.56
N LYS A 111 -15.63 9.82 -4.16
CA LYS A 111 -15.23 10.18 -5.54
C LYS A 111 -13.72 10.15 -5.76
N TYR A 112 -12.95 10.72 -4.83
CA TYR A 112 -11.49 10.82 -4.97
C TYR A 112 -10.81 9.45 -4.99
N HIS A 113 -11.27 8.51 -4.16
CA HIS A 113 -10.67 7.17 -4.09
C HIS A 113 -10.96 6.31 -5.31
N ALA A 114 -12.12 6.47 -5.94
CA ALA A 114 -12.40 5.81 -7.22
C ALA A 114 -11.42 6.29 -8.32
N ARG A 115 -11.14 7.60 -8.38
CA ARG A 115 -10.14 8.15 -9.31
C ARG A 115 -8.74 7.61 -9.01
N SER A 116 -8.36 7.50 -7.74
CA SER A 116 -7.07 6.92 -7.34
C SER A 116 -6.92 5.48 -7.82
N LEU A 117 -7.97 4.66 -7.76
CA LEU A 117 -7.93 3.29 -8.29
C LEU A 117 -7.69 3.25 -9.80
N GLY A 118 -8.37 4.12 -10.56
CA GLY A 118 -8.15 4.27 -11.99
C GLY A 118 -6.70 4.57 -12.32
N VAL A 119 -6.09 5.53 -11.61
CA VAL A 119 -4.65 5.86 -11.78
C VAL A 119 -3.74 4.67 -11.45
N ILE A 120 -4.06 3.86 -10.44
CA ILE A 120 -3.27 2.67 -10.11
C ILE A 120 -3.36 1.63 -11.24
N ARG A 121 -4.57 1.41 -11.80
CA ARG A 121 -4.79 0.51 -12.94
C ARG A 121 -4.05 0.99 -14.20
N GLU A 122 -4.12 2.27 -14.52
CA GLU A 122 -3.37 2.88 -15.64
C GLU A 122 -1.86 2.70 -15.48
N LYS A 123 -1.32 2.96 -14.28
CA LYS A 123 0.11 2.76 -14.00
C LYS A 123 0.53 1.29 -14.10
N TYR A 124 -0.31 0.38 -13.62
CA TYR A 124 -0.07 -1.05 -13.79
C TYR A 124 -0.04 -1.43 -15.27
N ALA A 125 -1.03 -1.02 -16.06
CA ALA A 125 -1.08 -1.29 -17.49
C ALA A 125 0.17 -0.76 -18.24
N ALA A 126 0.62 0.45 -17.90
CA ALA A 126 1.78 1.08 -18.51
C ALA A 126 3.13 0.46 -18.12
N THR A 127 3.21 -0.20 -16.96
CA THR A 127 4.46 -0.79 -16.41
C THR A 127 4.43 -2.32 -16.38
N ARG A 128 3.42 -2.92 -17.02
CA ARG A 128 3.17 -4.35 -17.00
C ARG A 128 4.37 -5.14 -17.50
N SER A 129 4.72 -6.20 -16.79
CA SER A 129 5.78 -7.15 -17.17
C SER A 129 5.47 -8.52 -16.57
N ALA A 130 6.04 -9.59 -17.13
CA ALA A 130 5.85 -10.95 -16.61
C ALA A 130 6.29 -11.09 -15.14
N ALA A 131 7.35 -10.39 -14.74
CA ALA A 131 7.82 -10.39 -13.36
C ALA A 131 6.82 -9.69 -12.42
N LEU A 132 6.26 -8.56 -12.83
CA LEU A 132 5.27 -7.83 -12.05
C LEU A 132 3.95 -8.62 -11.95
N ASP A 133 3.47 -9.18 -13.06
CA ASP A 133 2.26 -10.01 -13.10
C ASP A 133 2.38 -11.18 -12.13
N LYS A 134 3.51 -11.90 -12.17
CA LYS A 134 3.77 -13.01 -11.26
C LYS A 134 3.67 -12.59 -9.79
N VAL A 135 4.27 -11.47 -9.40
CA VAL A 135 4.21 -10.98 -8.01
C VAL A 135 2.79 -10.60 -7.64
N LEU A 136 2.10 -9.83 -8.49
CA LEU A 136 0.74 -9.38 -8.21
C LEU A 136 -0.26 -10.53 -8.18
N GLU A 137 -0.03 -11.59 -8.96
CA GLU A 137 -0.84 -12.81 -8.95
C GLU A 137 -0.60 -13.59 -7.66
N GLU A 138 0.66 -13.84 -7.30
CA GLU A 138 1.03 -14.53 -6.05
C GLU A 138 0.51 -13.81 -4.80
N THR A 139 0.36 -12.48 -4.85
CA THR A 139 -0.19 -11.69 -3.72
C THR A 139 -1.70 -11.44 -3.82
N GLY A 140 -2.37 -11.91 -4.88
CA GLY A 140 -3.80 -11.69 -5.09
C GLY A 140 -4.20 -10.25 -5.48
N CYS A 141 -3.22 -9.39 -5.77
CA CYS A 141 -3.45 -8.02 -6.23
C CYS A 141 -3.94 -7.98 -7.68
N LEU A 142 -3.45 -8.90 -8.52
CA LEU A 142 -3.63 -8.84 -9.98
C LEU A 142 -5.10 -8.78 -10.41
N ARG A 143 -5.97 -9.58 -9.77
CA ARG A 143 -7.42 -9.62 -10.07
C ARG A 143 -8.14 -8.27 -9.96
N TRP A 144 -7.59 -7.35 -9.16
CA TRP A 144 -8.15 -6.01 -8.96
C TRP A 144 -7.57 -4.97 -9.91
N LEU A 145 -6.35 -5.21 -10.39
CA LEU A 145 -5.56 -4.28 -11.21
C LEU A 145 -5.65 -4.56 -12.71
N ALA A 146 -5.84 -5.83 -13.09
CA ALA A 146 -5.95 -6.26 -14.48
C ALA A 146 -7.37 -6.15 -15.06
N GLN A 147 -8.31 -5.53 -14.33
CA GLN A 147 -9.65 -5.26 -14.86
C GLN A 147 -9.53 -4.28 -16.02
N SER A 148 -10.01 -4.68 -17.19
CA SER A 148 -10.23 -3.77 -18.32
C SER A 148 -11.53 -3.01 -18.08
N ASP A 149 -11.55 -1.72 -18.38
CA ASP A 149 -12.79 -0.95 -18.50
C ASP A 149 -13.71 -1.54 -19.59
#